data_AF-A0A2N3B7M1-F1
#
_entry.id   AF-A0A2N3B7M1-F1
#
_cell.length_a   1.000
_cell.length_b   1.000
_cell.length_c   1.000
_cell.angle_alpha   90.00
_cell.angle_beta   90.00
_cell.angle_gamma   90.00
#
_symmetry.space_group_name_H-M   'P 1'
#
loop_
_entity.id
_entity.type
_entity.pdbx_description
1 polymer ?
#
loop_
_entity_poly.entity_id
_entity_poly.type
_entity_poly.pdbx_seq_one_letter_code
_entity_poly.pdbx_strand_id
1 'polypeptide(L)'
;MGLDMYAMVSMMQPDSPVGFNPDDASELHYWRKHPNLHGWMEALYRGKGGFEQFNCESVVLTAADLDRLEADIKAKRLPATSGFFFGASDGTEMEEDLTFVAKAREAIAEGKTVFYTSWW
;
A
#
# COMPACT_ATOMS: atom_id res chain seq x y z
N MET A 1 10.47 11.95 -13.03
CA MET A 1 9.80 11.65 -11.74
C MET A 1 8.48 10.99 -12.04
N GLY A 2 8.02 10.12 -11.15
CA GLY A 2 6.75 9.43 -11.32
C GLY A 2 6.39 8.66 -10.05
N LEU A 3 5.15 8.18 -9.93
CA LEU A 3 4.71 7.34 -8.80
C LEU A 3 5.42 5.99 -8.68
N ASP A 4 6.30 5.91 -7.70
CA ASP A 4 6.97 4.71 -7.18
C ASP A 4 6.29 4.32 -5.86
N MET A 5 5.88 3.05 -5.74
CA MET A 5 5.03 2.57 -4.66
C MET A 5 5.64 1.33 -4.04
N TYR A 6 5.58 1.22 -2.72
CA TYR A 6 6.26 0.16 -1.98
C TYR A 6 5.33 -0.43 -0.93
N ALA A 7 5.31 -1.76 -0.85
CA ALA A 7 4.95 -2.46 0.37
C ALA A 7 6.24 -2.87 1.05
N MET A 8 6.34 -2.55 2.33
CA MET A 8 7.51 -2.76 3.17
C MET A 8 7.13 -3.66 4.34
N VAL A 9 8.13 -4.36 4.88
CA VAL A 9 8.01 -5.14 6.11
C VAL A 9 9.05 -4.70 7.13
N SER A 10 8.67 -4.75 8.40
CA SER A 10 9.54 -4.42 9.54
C SER A 10 9.14 -5.25 10.76
N MET A 11 10.07 -5.46 11.70
CA MET A 11 9.78 -6.06 13.00
C MET A 11 9.27 -5.02 14.01
N MET A 12 9.40 -3.72 13.69
CA MET A 12 8.85 -2.63 14.48
C MET A 12 7.33 -2.73 14.56
N GLN A 13 6.80 -2.55 15.76
CA GLN A 13 5.36 -2.38 16.02
C GLN A 13 5.12 -0.90 16.30
N PRO A 14 4.60 -0.12 15.33
CA PRO A 14 4.45 1.32 15.50
C PRO A 14 3.29 1.66 16.44
N ASP A 15 3.46 2.70 17.27
CA ASP A 15 2.41 3.19 18.18
C ASP A 15 1.20 3.79 17.43
N SER A 16 1.44 4.27 16.20
CA SER A 16 0.45 4.81 15.27
C SER A 16 0.44 3.98 13.99
N PRO A 17 -0.73 3.70 13.38
CA PRO A 17 -0.79 2.96 12.13
C PRO A 17 -0.39 3.80 10.91
N VAL A 18 -0.03 5.08 11.09
CA VAL A 18 0.36 6.02 10.03
C VAL A 18 1.52 6.90 10.48
N GLY A 19 2.30 7.42 9.51
CA GLY A 19 3.30 8.47 9.76
C GLY A 19 4.54 8.00 10.53
N PHE A 20 4.92 6.74 10.38
CA PHE A 20 6.12 6.14 11.00
C PHE A 20 7.16 5.76 9.93
N ASN A 21 8.42 5.65 10.31
CA ASN A 21 9.50 5.25 9.41
C ASN A 21 10.45 4.29 10.13
N PRO A 22 10.37 2.97 9.89
CA PRO A 22 11.24 1.99 10.54
C PRO A 22 12.62 1.94 9.87
N ASP A 23 13.69 1.98 10.67
CA ASP A 23 15.06 1.83 10.18
C ASP A 23 15.37 0.41 9.67
N ASP A 24 14.63 -0.60 10.14
CA ASP A 24 14.78 -2.01 9.76
C ASP A 24 13.86 -2.43 8.59
N ALA A 25 13.20 -1.47 7.94
CA ALA A 25 12.27 -1.74 6.86
C ALA A 25 12.97 -2.39 5.65
N SER A 26 12.34 -3.41 5.09
CA SER A 26 12.77 -4.05 3.84
C SER A 26 11.60 -4.16 2.86
N GLU A 27 11.91 -4.08 1.56
CA GLU A 27 10.90 -4.14 0.50
C GLU A 27 10.28 -5.54 0.41
N LEU A 28 8.95 -5.60 0.47
CA LEU A 28 8.15 -6.79 0.21
C LEU A 28 7.65 -6.82 -1.23
N HIS A 29 7.29 -5.64 -1.74
CA HIS A 29 6.73 -5.48 -3.08
C HIS A 29 6.90 -4.04 -3.58
N TYR A 30 7.00 -3.89 -4.90
CA TYR A 30 7.14 -2.61 -5.57
C TYR A 30 6.17 -2.54 -6.74
N TRP A 31 5.51 -1.39 -6.91
CA TRP A 31 4.73 -1.09 -8.11
C TRP A 31 5.22 0.20 -8.74
N ARG A 32 5.09 0.25 -10.07
CA ARG A 32 5.35 1.45 -10.84
C ARG A 32 4.09 1.96 -11.53
N LYS A 33 3.69 3.20 -11.20
CA LYS A 33 2.57 3.89 -11.86
C LYS A 33 1.23 3.16 -11.77
N HIS A 34 0.88 2.67 -10.58
CA HIS A 34 -0.43 2.09 -10.31
C HIS A 34 -1.33 3.05 -9.48
N PRO A 35 -1.82 4.17 -10.07
CA PRO A 35 -2.56 5.19 -9.34
C PRO A 35 -3.80 4.68 -8.62
N ASN A 36 -4.54 3.73 -9.20
CA ASN A 36 -5.80 3.29 -8.59
C ASN A 36 -5.56 2.54 -7.26
N LEU A 37 -4.50 1.73 -7.18
CA LEU A 37 -4.06 1.13 -5.92
C LEU A 37 -3.54 2.21 -4.96
N HIS A 38 -2.77 3.19 -5.45
CA HIS A 38 -2.31 4.30 -4.63
C HIS A 38 -3.47 5.09 -4.00
N GLY A 39 -4.54 5.37 -4.77
CA GLY A 39 -5.74 6.01 -4.25
C GLY A 39 -6.49 5.17 -3.21
N TRP A 40 -6.50 3.84 -3.37
CA TRP A 40 -7.05 2.95 -2.34
C TRP A 40 -6.23 3.03 -1.04
N MET A 41 -4.91 3.03 -1.15
CA MET A 41 -3.99 3.18 -0.01
C MET A 41 -4.12 4.56 0.65
N GLU A 42 -4.33 5.62 -0.13
CA GLU A 42 -4.58 6.95 0.41
C GLU A 42 -5.88 6.97 1.21
N ALA A 43 -6.97 6.41 0.68
CA ALA A 43 -8.24 6.33 1.39
C ALA A 43 -8.10 5.57 2.72
N LEU A 44 -7.30 4.50 2.73
CA LEU A 44 -6.95 3.78 3.95
C LEU A 44 -6.17 4.67 4.94
N TYR A 45 -5.13 5.36 4.48
CA TYR A 45 -4.32 6.28 5.27
C TYR A 45 -5.19 7.36 5.94
N ARG A 46 -6.11 8.00 5.19
CA ARG A 46 -7.09 8.96 5.74
C ARG A 46 -7.98 8.32 6.80
N GLY A 47 -8.50 7.12 6.52
CA GLY A 47 -9.36 6.37 7.44
C GLY A 47 -8.66 5.99 8.74
N LYS A 48 -7.33 5.89 8.73
CA LYS A 48 -6.49 5.60 9.91
C LYS A 48 -5.95 6.84 10.62
N GLY A 49 -6.42 8.03 10.24
CA GLY A 49 -6.08 9.29 10.90
C GLY A 49 -4.93 10.07 10.25
N GLY A 50 -4.44 9.62 9.09
CA GLY A 50 -3.42 10.33 8.33
C GLY A 50 -3.97 11.62 7.70
N PHE A 51 -3.27 12.74 7.88
CA PHE A 51 -3.72 14.07 7.43
C PHE A 51 -2.72 14.77 6.49
N GLU A 52 -1.48 14.30 6.42
CA GLU A 52 -0.45 14.87 5.54
C GLU A 52 -0.68 14.52 4.07
N GLN A 53 0.03 15.18 3.16
CA GLN A 53 0.03 14.75 1.76
C GLN A 53 0.55 13.31 1.68
N PHE A 54 -0.18 12.42 0.99
CA PHE A 54 0.18 11.00 0.94
C PHE A 54 1.35 10.75 -0.03
N ASN A 55 2.53 11.21 0.37
CA ASN A 55 3.79 11.14 -0.35
C ASN A 55 4.91 11.03 0.68
N CYS A 56 5.74 9.99 0.59
CA CYS A 56 6.68 9.56 1.64
C CYS A 56 6.03 9.26 3.02
N GLU A 57 4.70 9.15 3.04
CA GLU A 57 3.93 8.78 4.22
C GLU A 57 3.73 7.27 4.26
N SER A 58 3.58 6.71 5.46
CA SER A 58 3.36 5.29 5.69
C SER A 58 1.97 4.98 6.22
N VAL A 59 1.45 3.80 5.88
CA VAL A 59 0.22 3.25 6.45
C VAL A 59 0.36 1.74 6.67
N VAL A 60 0.10 1.28 7.90
CA VAL A 60 0.06 -0.16 8.23
C VAL A 60 -1.05 -0.85 7.44
N LEU A 61 -0.80 -2.08 6.99
CA LEU A 61 -1.79 -2.97 6.39
C LEU A 61 -2.07 -4.12 7.36
N THR A 62 -3.30 -4.21 7.84
CA THR A 62 -3.76 -5.32 8.68
C THR A 62 -4.34 -6.45 7.84
N ALA A 63 -4.52 -7.64 8.41
CA ALA A 63 -5.20 -8.74 7.74
C ALA A 63 -6.59 -8.35 7.20
N ALA A 64 -7.36 -7.56 7.97
CA ALA A 64 -8.66 -7.06 7.55
C ALA A 64 -8.57 -6.03 6.40
N ASP A 65 -7.50 -5.24 6.34
CA ASP A 65 -7.26 -4.33 5.21
C ASP A 65 -6.96 -5.12 3.94
N LEU A 66 -6.15 -6.17 4.05
CA LEU A 66 -5.83 -7.08 2.94
C LEU A 66 -7.06 -7.83 2.44
N ASP A 67 -7.97 -8.26 3.33
CA ASP A 67 -9.26 -8.85 2.94
C ASP A 67 -10.10 -7.88 2.08
N ARG A 68 -10.18 -6.61 2.50
CA ARG A 68 -10.92 -5.58 1.76
C ARG A 68 -10.26 -5.27 0.42
N LEU A 69 -8.93 -5.11 0.43
CA LEU A 69 -8.16 -4.85 -0.78
C LEU A 69 -8.33 -5.97 -1.81
N GLU A 70 -8.20 -7.23 -1.39
CA GLU A 70 -8.38 -8.39 -2.25
C GLU A 70 -9.78 -8.43 -2.88
N ALA A 71 -10.82 -8.14 -2.08
CA ALA A 71 -12.19 -8.06 -2.57
C ALA A 71 -12.37 -6.93 -3.59
N ASP A 72 -11.78 -5.76 -3.35
CA ASP A 72 -11.87 -4.61 -4.26
C ASP A 72 -11.07 -4.81 -5.55
N ILE A 73 -9.90 -5.46 -5.50
CA ILE A 73 -9.15 -5.87 -6.69
C ILE A 73 -9.99 -6.82 -7.54
N LYS A 74 -10.49 -7.91 -6.97
CA LYS A 74 -11.28 -8.93 -7.69
C LYS A 74 -12.57 -8.35 -8.28
N ALA A 75 -13.21 -7.42 -7.57
CA ALA A 75 -14.40 -6.73 -8.03
C ALA A 75 -14.12 -5.55 -8.98
N LYS A 76 -12.84 -5.24 -9.28
CA LYS A 76 -12.40 -4.08 -10.07
C LYS A 76 -12.97 -2.75 -9.53
N ARG A 77 -12.95 -2.59 -8.21
CA ARG A 77 -13.48 -1.43 -7.47
C ARG A 77 -12.39 -0.51 -6.91
N LEU A 78 -11.14 -0.66 -7.34
CA LEU A 78 -10.11 0.33 -7.01
C LEU A 78 -10.56 1.71 -7.53
N PRO A 79 -10.38 2.79 -6.74
CA PRO A 79 -10.82 4.12 -7.13
C PRO A 79 -10.06 4.57 -8.38
N ALA A 80 -10.76 5.26 -9.28
CA ALA A 80 -10.08 5.93 -10.39
C ALA A 80 -9.28 7.11 -9.81
N THR A 81 -7.95 7.03 -9.94
CA THR A 81 -7.04 8.01 -9.35
C THR A 81 -6.11 8.55 -10.42
N SER A 82 -5.75 9.84 -10.31
CA SER A 82 -4.83 10.48 -11.23
C SER A 82 -3.99 11.54 -10.51
N GLY A 83 -2.83 11.83 -11.08
CA GLY A 83 -1.88 12.82 -10.59
C GLY A 83 -0.85 13.08 -11.69
N PHE A 84 -0.25 14.26 -11.69
CA PHE A 84 0.66 14.69 -12.77
C PHE A 84 1.82 13.69 -13.01
N PHE A 85 2.27 13.02 -11.94
CA PHE A 85 3.36 12.06 -11.96
C PHE A 85 2.90 10.59 -11.90
N PHE A 86 1.60 10.31 -11.86
CA PHE A 86 1.11 8.98 -11.49
C PHE A 86 1.11 7.98 -12.64
N GLY A 87 1.08 8.45 -13.88
CA GLY A 87 0.78 7.57 -15.02
C GLY A 87 -0.69 7.14 -14.99
N ALA A 88 -0.96 5.91 -15.42
CA ALA A 88 -2.30 5.35 -15.50
C ALA A 88 -2.26 3.87 -15.13
N SER A 89 -3.31 3.42 -14.45
CA SER A 89 -3.55 1.98 -14.31
C SER A 89 -4.21 1.45 -15.56
N ASP A 90 -3.78 0.29 -16.05
CA ASP A 90 -4.28 -0.30 -17.29
C ASP A 90 -5.00 -1.65 -17.09
N GLY A 91 -5.01 -2.15 -15.85
CA GLY A 91 -5.68 -3.38 -15.45
C GLY A 91 -4.80 -4.63 -15.59
N THR A 92 -3.56 -4.50 -16.07
CA THR A 92 -2.60 -5.60 -16.10
C THR A 92 -2.00 -5.92 -14.72
N GLU A 93 -2.21 -5.03 -13.74
CA GLU A 93 -1.62 -5.10 -12.39
C GLU A 93 -2.32 -6.12 -11.47
N MET A 94 -3.50 -6.63 -11.83
CA MET A 94 -4.34 -7.46 -10.95
C MET A 94 -3.62 -8.70 -10.40
N GLU A 95 -2.85 -9.40 -11.23
CA GLU A 95 -2.13 -10.61 -10.78
C GLU A 95 -0.99 -10.25 -9.82
N GLU A 96 -0.32 -9.14 -10.06
CA GLU A 96 0.72 -8.58 -9.20
C GLU A 96 0.15 -8.16 -7.84
N ASP A 97 -1.00 -7.47 -7.84
CA ASP A 97 -1.69 -7.06 -6.62
C ASP A 97 -2.11 -8.25 -5.74
N LEU A 98 -2.67 -9.29 -6.35
CA LEU A 98 -3.06 -10.51 -5.62
C LEU A 98 -1.83 -11.28 -5.10
N THR A 99 -0.74 -11.27 -5.85
CA THR A 99 0.55 -11.82 -5.39
C THR A 99 1.08 -11.07 -4.17
N PHE A 100 0.98 -9.74 -4.18
CA PHE A 100 1.31 -8.91 -3.02
C PHE A 100 0.43 -9.26 -1.81
N VAL A 101 -0.89 -9.36 -1.98
CA VAL A 101 -1.81 -9.70 -0.88
C VAL A 101 -1.40 -11.01 -0.20
N ALA A 102 -1.06 -12.05 -0.98
CA ALA A 102 -0.59 -13.32 -0.44
C ALA A 102 0.70 -13.16 0.39
N LYS A 103 1.72 -12.50 -0.18
CA LYS A 103 3.00 -12.22 0.50
C LYS A 103 2.81 -11.42 1.80
N ALA A 104 1.91 -10.43 1.78
CA ALA A 104 1.62 -9.61 2.95
C ALA A 104 0.97 -10.43 4.08
N ARG A 105 0.06 -11.35 3.75
CA ARG A 105 -0.53 -12.26 4.76
C ARG A 105 0.50 -13.18 5.38
N GLU A 106 1.42 -13.72 4.59
CA GLU A 106 2.53 -14.54 5.09
C GLU A 106 3.41 -13.74 6.04
N ALA A 107 3.81 -12.52 5.67
CA ALA A 107 4.61 -11.66 6.53
C ALA A 107 3.91 -11.31 7.86
N ILE A 108 2.60 -11.04 7.82
CA ILE A 108 1.80 -10.82 9.04
C ILE A 108 1.75 -12.08 9.91
N ALA A 109 1.60 -13.27 9.31
CA ALA A 109 1.60 -14.54 10.04
C ALA A 109 2.96 -14.84 10.70
N GLU A 110 4.06 -14.34 10.13
CA GLU A 110 5.40 -14.36 10.71
C GLU A 110 5.60 -13.31 11.82
N GLY A 111 4.60 -12.49 12.11
CA GLY A 111 4.65 -11.45 13.15
C GLY A 111 5.26 -10.12 12.72
N LYS A 112 5.46 -9.91 11.41
CA LYS A 112 5.98 -8.65 10.85
C LYS A 112 4.85 -7.63 10.69
N THR A 113 5.21 -6.35 10.80
CA THR A 113 4.37 -5.25 10.35
C THR A 113 4.53 -5.09 8.84
N VAL A 114 3.43 -5.19 8.10
CA VAL A 114 3.38 -4.81 6.68
C VAL A 114 2.84 -3.39 6.58
N PHE A 115 3.47 -2.55 5.77
CA PHE A 115 2.99 -1.19 5.54
C PHE A 115 3.24 -0.74 4.10
N TYR A 116 2.48 0.25 3.66
CA TYR A 116 2.62 0.87 2.34
C TYR A 116 3.26 2.25 2.47
N THR A 117 4.09 2.61 1.48
CA THR A 117 4.56 3.98 1.26
C THR A 117 4.77 4.25 -0.23
N SER A 118 5.05 5.51 -0.61
CA SER A 118 5.25 5.89 -2.00
C SER A 118 6.06 7.18 -2.15
N TRP A 119 6.57 7.43 -3.35
CA TRP A 119 7.21 8.68 -3.75
C TRP A 119 6.83 9.03 -5.19
N TRP A 120 6.49 10.30 -5.44
CA TRP A 120 6.22 10.83 -6.79
C TRP A 120 6.69 12.27 -7.00
#